data_AF-A0A1I3H5I4-F1
#
_entry.id   AF-A0A1I3H5I4-F1
#
_cell.length_a   1.000
_cell.length_b   1.000
_cell.length_c   1.000
_cell.angle_alpha   90.00
_cell.angle_beta   90.00
_cell.angle_gamma   90.00
#
_symmetry.space_group_name_H-M   'P 1'
#
loop_
_entity.id
_entity.type
_entity.pdbx_description
1 polymer ?
#
loop_
_entity_poly.entity_id
_entity_poly.type
_entity_poly.pdbx_seq_one_letter_code
_entity_poly.pdbx_strand_id
1 'polypeptide(L)' 'MQYTQLTLFDYENSQVENNHEKWADGTIVKNICNNKEYTVKNDEGNIIEVFDKDKGYLIMARSDLEYLEEKNMTGVLFG' A
#
# COMPACT_ATOMS: atom_id res chain seq x y z
N MET A 1 33.78 25.06 5.83
CA MET A 1 32.43 24.47 5.73
C MET A 1 32.56 23.24 4.86
N GLN A 2 32.31 22.06 5.40
CA GLN A 2 32.55 20.78 4.72
C GLN A 2 31.20 20.28 4.20
N TYR A 3 31.04 20.24 2.88
CA TYR A 3 29.82 19.72 2.25
C TYR A 3 29.98 18.22 2.09
N THR A 4 29.25 17.45 2.89
CA THR A 4 29.20 16.00 2.76
C THR A 4 28.37 15.67 1.51
N GLN A 5 29.04 15.23 0.46
CA GLN A 5 28.40 14.74 -0.76
C GLN A 5 27.89 13.33 -0.47
N LEU A 6 26.57 13.17 -0.41
CA LEU A 6 25.94 11.85 -0.31
C LEU A 6 26.22 11.10 -1.61
N THR A 7 26.81 9.91 -1.51
CA THR A 7 27.11 9.08 -2.67
C THR A 7 25.92 8.15 -2.95
N LEU A 8 25.73 7.75 -4.21
CA LEU A 8 24.65 6.82 -4.60
C LEU A 8 24.67 5.50 -3.80
N PHE A 9 25.82 5.13 -3.22
CA PHE A 9 26.00 3.95 -2.39
C PHE A 9 25.35 4.05 -1.00
N ASP A 10 25.06 5.26 -0.51
CA ASP A 10 24.38 5.45 0.78
C ASP A 10 22.87 5.18 0.67
N TYR A 11 22.31 5.20 -0.54
CA TYR A 11 20.89 4.90 -0.78
C TYR A 11 20.57 3.40 -0.68
N GLU A 12 21.54 2.53 -0.97
CA GLU A 12 21.34 1.07 -0.98
C GLU A 12 21.28 0.46 0.44
N ASN A 13 21.78 1.17 1.46
CA ASN A 13 21.75 0.71 2.86
C ASN A 13 20.62 1.31 3.69
N SER A 14 19.83 2.24 3.14
CA SER A 14 18.58 2.65 3.76
C SER A 14 17.47 1.68 3.33
N GLN A 15 17.59 0.42 3.74
CA GLN A 15 16.40 -0.35 4.09
C GLN A 15 15.82 0.34 5.32
N VAL A 16 15.14 1.46 5.09
CA VAL A 16 14.21 1.99 6.05
C VAL A 16 13.22 0.86 6.21
N GLU A 17 13.37 0.09 7.29
CA GLU A 17 12.34 -0.77 7.83
C GLU A 17 11.17 0.17 8.18
N ASN A 18 10.44 0.55 7.14
CA ASN A 18 9.14 1.14 7.25
C ASN A 18 8.31 0.05 7.88
N ASN A 19 8.23 0.11 9.20
CA ASN A 19 7.49 -0.79 10.08
C ASN A 19 5.98 -0.57 9.91
N HIS A 20 5.55 -0.52 8.65
CA HIS A 20 4.17 -0.47 8.24
C HIS A 20 3.66 -1.90 8.28
N GLU A 21 2.51 -2.07 8.93
CA GLU A 21 1.75 -3.30 8.84
C GLU A 21 1.47 -3.58 7.36
N LYS A 22 1.99 -4.71 6.87
CA LYS A 22 1.79 -5.13 5.49
C LYS A 22 0.33 -5.49 5.27
N TRP A 23 -0.23 -5.03 4.17
CA TRP A 23 -1.55 -5.44 3.71
C TRP A 23 -1.47 -6.85 3.11
N ALA A 24 -2.45 -7.68 3.43
CA ALA A 24 -2.53 -9.06 2.96
C ALA A 24 -3.00 -9.11 1.49
N ASP A 25 -2.69 -10.20 0.78
CA ASP A 25 -3.33 -10.48 -0.52
C ASP A 25 -4.85 -10.56 -0.32
N GLY A 26 -5.59 -9.86 -1.18
CA GLY A 26 -7.04 -9.75 -1.11
C GLY A 26 -7.54 -8.52 -0.36
N THR A 27 -6.68 -7.79 0.36
CA THR A 27 -7.06 -6.54 1.04
C THR A 27 -7.60 -5.53 0.03
N ILE A 28 -8.76 -4.93 0.33
CA ILE A 28 -9.32 -3.86 -0.51
C ILE A 28 -8.75 -2.52 -0.06
N VAL A 29 -8.18 -1.80 -1.02
CA VAL A 29 -7.63 -0.46 -0.84
C VAL A 29 -8.30 0.48 -1.82
N LYS A 30 -8.38 1.75 -1.46
CA LYS A 30 -8.93 2.80 -2.30
C LYS A 30 -7.85 3.79 -2.67
N ASN A 31 -7.77 4.15 -3.93
CA ASN A 31 -6.85 5.20 -4.36
C ASN A 31 -7.44 6.57 -4.04
N ILE A 32 -6.68 7.40 -3.34
CA ILE A 32 -7.13 8.69 -2.83
C ILE A 32 -7.32 9.70 -3.99
N CYS A 33 -6.55 9.57 -5.06
CA CYS A 33 -6.58 10.49 -6.20
C CYS A 33 -7.80 10.27 -7.10
N ASN A 34 -8.17 9.00 -7.35
CA ASN A 34 -9.25 8.66 -8.29
C ASN A 34 -10.49 8.04 -7.62
N ASN A 35 -10.45 7.81 -6.31
CA ASN A 35 -11.50 7.17 -5.51
C ASN A 35 -11.91 5.76 -5.96
N LYS A 36 -11.11 5.10 -6.81
CA LYS A 36 -11.35 3.74 -7.26
C LYS A 36 -10.78 2.74 -6.25
N GLU A 37 -11.47 1.62 -6.12
CA GLU A 37 -11.06 0.50 -5.27
C GLU A 37 -10.22 -0.51 -6.06
N TYR A 38 -9.26 -1.10 -5.37
CA TYR A 38 -8.33 -2.09 -5.90
C TYR A 38 -8.10 -3.20 -4.88
N THR A 39 -7.71 -4.37 -5.37
CA THR A 39 -7.38 -5.51 -4.52
C THR A 39 -5.87 -5.66 -4.42
N VAL A 40 -5.31 -5.59 -3.22
CA VAL A 40 -3.88 -5.80 -2.96
C VAL A 40 -3.50 -7.22 -3.37
N LYS A 41 -2.34 -7.33 -4.05
CA LYS A 41 -1.72 -8.59 -4.45
C LYS A 41 -0.36 -8.81 -3.82
N ASN A 42 0.43 -7.75 -3.73
CA ASN A 42 1.70 -7.79 -3.04
C ASN A 42 1.99 -6.43 -2.37
N ASP A 43 2.54 -6.46 -1.17
CA ASP A 43 2.92 -5.28 -0.39
C ASP A 43 4.44 -5.28 -0.14
N GLU A 44 5.14 -4.41 -0.88
CA GLU A 44 6.58 -4.17 -0.78
C GLU A 44 6.89 -2.92 0.05
N GLY A 45 5.98 -2.53 0.94
CA GLY A 45 6.11 -1.36 1.82
C GLY A 45 5.68 -0.08 1.12
N ASN A 46 6.57 0.56 0.37
CA ASN A 46 6.25 1.83 -0.30
C ASN A 46 5.49 1.65 -1.61
N ILE A 47 5.62 0.46 -2.20
CA ILE A 47 5.04 0.09 -3.49
C ILE A 47 4.10 -1.08 -3.24
N ILE A 48 2.88 -0.94 -3.76
CA ILE A 48 1.82 -1.93 -3.63
C ILE A 48 1.43 -2.38 -5.03
N GLU A 49 1.48 -3.69 -5.25
CA GLU A 49 0.87 -4.30 -6.42
C GLU A 49 -0.61 -4.52 -6.14
N VAL A 50 -1.45 -4.00 -7.01
CA VAL A 50 -2.90 -4.09 -6.89
C VAL A 50 -3.53 -4.62 -8.18
N PHE A 51 -4.69 -5.24 -8.06
CA PHE A 51 -5.48 -5.75 -9.18
C PHE A 51 -6.70 -4.86 -9.41
N ASP A 52 -6.86 -4.41 -10.66
CA ASP A 52 -8.01 -3.70 -11.19
C ASP A 52 -8.78 -4.63 -12.15
N LYS A 53 -10.10 -4.73 -11.99
CA LYS A 53 -10.93 -5.62 -12.84
C LYS A 53 -10.92 -5.24 -14.32
N ASP A 54 -10.72 -3.97 -14.63
CA ASP A 54 -10.76 -3.44 -16.00
C ASP A 54 -9.38 -3.43 -16.66
N LYS A 55 -8.32 -3.27 -15.86
CA LYS A 55 -6.94 -3.02 -16.35
C LYS A 55 -5.93 -4.10 -15.99
N GLY A 56 -6.29 -5.05 -15.12
CA GLY A 56 -5.38 -6.09 -14.62
C GLY A 56 -4.49 -5.58 -13.50
N TYR A 57 -3.25 -6.07 -13.45
CA TYR A 57 -2.28 -5.73 -12.40
C TYR A 57 -1.68 -4.34 -12.61
N LEU A 58 -1.63 -3.56 -11.53
CA LEU A 58 -1.11 -2.21 -11.47
C LEU A 58 -0.16 -2.08 -10.28
N ILE A 59 0.82 -1.19 -10.42
CA ILE A 59 1.75 -0.84 -9.35
C ILE A 59 1.41 0.58 -8.89
N MET A 60 1.21 0.77 -7.58
CA MET A 60 0.85 2.05 -6.98
C MET A 60 1.73 2.36 -5.77
N ALA A 61 1.90 3.65 -5.47
CA ALA A 61 2.55 4.05 -4.24
C ALA A 61 1.59 3.87 -3.06
N ARG A 62 2.09 3.37 -1.92
CA ARG A 62 1.29 3.22 -0.69
C ARG A 62 0.69 4.55 -0.23
N SER A 63 1.39 5.66 -0.43
CA SER A 63 0.92 7.01 -0.10
C SER A 63 -0.37 7.40 -0.81
N ASP A 64 -0.64 6.78 -1.96
CA ASP A 64 -1.81 7.06 -2.79
C ASP A 64 -3.00 6.17 -2.44
N LEU A 65 -2.82 5.23 -1.51
CA LEU A 65 -3.77 4.19 -1.14
C LEU A 65 -4.20 4.33 0.32
N GLU A 66 -5.51 4.22 0.54
CA GLU A 66 -6.11 4.12 1.87
C GLU A 66 -6.69 2.71 2.08
N TYR A 67 -6.47 2.14 3.26
CA TYR A 67 -7.08 0.87 3.64
C TYR A 67 -8.58 1.08 3.87
N LEU A 68 -9.40 0.33 3.15
CA LEU A 68 -10.81 0.24 3.43
C LEU A 68 -10.99 -0.88 4.46
N GLU A 69 -11.06 -0.50 5.75
CA GLU A 69 -11.56 -1.44 6.77
C GLU A 69 -12.92 -1.95 6.28
N GLU A 70 -13.02 -3.27 6.07
CA GLU A 70 -14.32 -3.90 6.04
C GLU A 70 -14.98 -3.53 7.36
N LYS A 71 -16.01 -2.68 7.29
CA LYS A 71 -16.98 -2.56 8.37
C LYS A 71 -17.54 -3.96 8.55
N ASN A 72 -16.95 -4.72 9.45
CA ASN A 72 -17.54 -5.91 10.03
C ASN A 72 -18.87 -5.47 10.63
N MET A 73 -19.95 -5.60 9.84
CA MET A 73 -21.29 -5.80 10.34
C MET A 73 -21.28 -7.16 11.06
N THR A 74 -20.68 -7.22 12.24
CA THR A 74 -21.09 -8.18 13.27
C THR A 74 -22.51 -7.77 13.65
N GLY A 75 -23.56 -8.36 13.06
CA GLY A 75 -24.28 -9.51 13.59
C GLY A 75 -25.27 -9.03 14.67
N VAL A 76 -26.57 -9.33 14.68
CA VAL A 76 -27.32 -10.50 14.24
C VAL A 76 -28.82 -10.12 14.21
N LEU A 77 -29.54 -10.47 13.14
CA LEU A 77 -31.00 -10.68 13.20
C LEU A 77 -31.24 -11.97 14.00
N PHE A 78 -31.96 -11.92 15.12
CA PHE A 78 -32.94 -12.90 15.66
C PHE A 78 -33.16 -12.65 17.16
N GLY A 79 -34.42 -12.43 17.54
CA GLY A 79 -34.91 -12.23 18.91
C GLY A 79 -36.23 -11.46 18.91
#